data_AF-A0A0R0CQN7-F1
#
_entry.id   AF-A0A0R0CQN7-F1
#
_cell.length_a   1.000
_cell.length_b   1.000
_cell.length_c   1.000
_cell.angle_alpha   90.00
_cell.angle_beta   90.00
_cell.angle_gamma   90.00
#
_symmetry.space_group_name_H-M   'P 1'
#
loop_
_entity.id
_entity.type
_entity.pdbx_description
1 polymer ?
#
loop_
_entity_poly.entity_id
_entity_poly.type
_entity_poly.pdbx_seq_one_letter_code
_entity_poly.pdbx_strand_id
1 'polypeptide(L)' 'MSEQLSDYELAFNEIRHALQEHGESESFWEACDEVEERLIDQYPEDETAIIELVATWLVKLGVHSEGSLQGMV' A
#
# COMPACT_ATOMS: atom_id res chain seq x y z
N MET A 1 -6.88 6.80 -19.67
CA MET A 1 -5.86 5.83 -19.21
C MET A 1 -4.58 6.48 -18.70
N SER A 2 -4.53 7.81 -18.49
CA SER A 2 -3.34 8.49 -17.95
C SER A 2 -3.52 8.96 -16.51
N GLU A 3 -4.75 9.25 -16.09
CA GLU A 3 -5.08 9.75 -14.75
C GLU A 3 -4.92 8.65 -13.70
N GLN A 4 -5.60 7.51 -13.87
CA GLN A 4 -5.52 6.35 -12.96
C GLN A 4 -4.08 5.87 -12.69
N LEU A 5 -3.21 5.89 -13.70
CA LEU A 5 -1.81 5.54 -13.50
C LEU A 5 -1.07 6.58 -12.63
N SER A 6 -1.32 7.87 -12.85
CA SER A 6 -0.79 8.93 -11.99
C SER A 6 -1.31 8.85 -10.56
N ASP A 7 -2.59 8.50 -10.37
CA ASP A 7 -3.17 8.30 -9.04
C ASP A 7 -2.49 7.13 -8.31
N TYR A 8 -2.23 6.02 -9.01
CA TYR A 8 -1.47 4.91 -8.45
C TYR A 8 0.00 5.26 -8.16
N GLU A 9 0.67 6.02 -9.03
CA GLU A 9 2.04 6.49 -8.77
C GLU A 9 2.11 7.43 -7.56
N LEU A 10 1.11 8.29 -7.38
CA LEU A 10 1.01 9.17 -6.21
C LEU A 10 0.81 8.35 -4.93
N ALA A 11 -0.18 7.44 -4.93
CA ALA A 11 -0.48 6.53 -3.83
C ALA A 11 0.75 5.71 -3.40
N PHE A 12 1.49 5.15 -4.37
CA PHE A 12 2.72 4.41 -4.08
C PHE A 12 3.79 5.30 -3.42
N ASN A 13 3.94 6.54 -3.88
CA ASN A 13 4.89 7.47 -3.29
C ASN A 13 4.50 7.89 -1.86
N GLU A 14 3.20 8.04 -1.58
CA GLU A 14 2.68 8.33 -0.24
C GLU A 14 2.99 7.18 0.73
N ILE A 15 2.69 5.94 0.36
CA ILE A 15 3.01 4.75 1.17
C ILE A 15 4.52 4.65 1.40
N ARG A 16 5.34 4.84 0.36
CA ARG A 16 6.80 4.83 0.49
C ARG A 16 7.30 5.92 1.43
N HIS A 17 6.71 7.12 1.36
CA HIS A 17 7.08 8.24 2.22
C HIS A 17 6.71 7.97 3.68
N ALA A 18 5.49 7.46 3.92
CA ALA A 18 5.04 7.05 5.24
C ALA A 18 5.96 5.99 5.85
N LEU A 19 6.38 4.99 5.05
CA LEU A 19 7.35 3.99 5.50
C LEU A 19 8.71 4.61 5.86
N GLN A 20 9.16 5.61 5.10
CA GLN A 20 10.43 6.28 5.35
C GLN A 20 10.39 7.21 6.58
N GLU A 21 9.27 7.91 6.79
CA GLU A 21 9.09 8.81 7.94
C GLU A 21 8.83 8.05 9.24
N HIS A 22 7.94 7.05 9.19
CA HIS A 22 7.36 6.43 10.38
C HIS A 22 7.81 4.98 10.59
N GLY A 23 8.44 4.34 9.61
CA GLY A 23 8.74 2.90 9.64
C GLY A 23 7.47 2.05 9.62
N GLU A 24 7.56 0.77 9.95
CA GLU A 24 6.40 -0.15 10.09
C GLU A 24 5.63 0.11 11.41
N SER A 25 5.23 1.36 11.64
CA SER A 25 4.45 1.77 12.82
C SER A 25 2.95 1.82 12.53
N GLU A 26 2.13 1.96 13.58
CA GLU A 26 0.67 2.09 13.45
C GLU A 26 0.29 3.21 12.48
N SER A 27 0.97 4.36 12.55
CA SER A 27 0.73 5.49 11.64
C SER A 27 1.07 5.20 10.18
N PHE A 28 1.99 4.26 9.90
CA PHE A 28 2.24 3.82 8.54
C PHE A 28 1.11 2.95 8.00
N TRP A 29 0.57 2.05 8.83
CA TRP A 29 -0.57 1.22 8.45
C TRP A 29 -1.83 2.07 8.25
N GLU A 30 -2.07 3.07 9.11
CA GLU A 30 -3.14 4.06 8.91
C GLU A 30 -3.00 4.79 7.56
N ALA A 31 -1.78 5.22 7.21
CA ALA A 31 -1.53 5.87 5.92
C ALA A 31 -1.76 4.93 4.72
N CYS A 32 -1.52 3.62 4.88
CA CYS A 32 -1.82 2.63 3.84
C CYS A 32 -3.33 2.47 3.68
N ASP A 33 -4.07 2.37 4.79
CA ASP A 33 -5.54 2.26 4.78
C ASP A 33 -6.17 3.50 4.14
N GLU A 34 -5.73 4.71 4.49
CA GLU A 34 -6.24 5.95 3.88
C GLU A 34 -6.02 5.99 2.36
N VAL A 35 -4.85 5.53 1.89
CA VAL A 35 -4.54 5.46 0.46
C VAL A 35 -5.41 4.42 -0.24
N GLU A 36 -5.61 3.27 0.37
CA GLU A 36 -6.45 2.19 -0.15
C GLU A 36 -7.91 2.64 -0.25
N GLU A 37 -8.50 3.17 0.83
CA GLU A 37 -9.87 3.69 0.85
C GLU A 37 -10.08 4.78 -0.21
N ARG A 38 -9.11 5.69 -0.37
CA ARG A 38 -9.18 6.76 -1.39
C ARG A 38 -9.14 6.21 -2.82
N LEU A 39 -8.38 5.14 -3.06
CA LEU A 39 -8.32 4.51 -4.38
C LEU A 39 -9.60 3.72 -4.65
N ILE A 40 -10.14 3.02 -3.65
CA ILE A 40 -11.40 2.25 -3.77
C ILE A 40 -12.59 3.19 -3.98
N ASP A 41 -12.65 4.34 -3.30
CA ASP A 41 -13.72 5.32 -3.51
C ASP A 41 -13.71 5.88 -4.95
N GLN A 42 -12.52 6.10 -5.51
CA GLN A 42 -12.36 6.58 -6.90
C GLN A 42 -12.58 5.49 -7.95
N TYR A 43 -12.16 4.25 -7.67
CA TYR A 43 -12.26 3.11 -8.58
C TYR A 43 -12.89 1.91 -7.87
N PRO A 44 -14.18 1.98 -7.51
CA PRO A 44 -14.84 0.91 -6.74
C PRO A 44 -14.98 -0.39 -7.55
N GLU A 45 -14.93 -0.30 -8.88
CA GLU A 45 -14.90 -1.47 -9.76
C GLU A 45 -13.58 -2.25 -9.70
N ASP A 46 -12.50 -1.60 -9.26
CA ASP A 46 -11.16 -2.16 -9.15
C ASP A 46 -10.79 -2.48 -7.69
N GLU A 47 -11.75 -2.48 -6.74
CA GLU A 47 -11.50 -2.67 -5.30
C GLU A 47 -10.53 -3.82 -5.01
N THR A 48 -10.81 -5.02 -5.51
CA THR A 48 -9.94 -6.19 -5.31
C THR A 48 -8.56 -6.00 -5.92
N ALA A 49 -8.47 -5.38 -7.10
CA ALA A 49 -7.21 -5.13 -7.78
C ALA A 49 -6.36 -4.09 -7.04
N ILE A 50 -7.00 -3.07 -6.44
CA ILE A 50 -6.34 -2.05 -5.62
C ILE A 50 -5.73 -2.69 -4.36
N ILE A 51 -6.50 -3.51 -3.65
CA ILE A 51 -6.02 -4.21 -2.45
C ILE A 51 -4.80 -5.08 -2.80
N GLU A 52 -4.87 -5.87 -3.88
CA GLU A 52 -3.75 -6.69 -4.35
C GLU A 52 -2.54 -5.86 -4.79
N LEU A 53 -2.78 -4.69 -5.41
CA LEU A 53 -1.73 -3.76 -5.83
C LEU A 53 -1.00 -3.15 -4.61
N VAL A 54 -1.75 -2.68 -3.61
CA VAL A 54 -1.21 -2.14 -2.36
C VAL A 54 -0.42 -3.21 -1.62
N ALA A 55 -0.95 -4.42 -1.48
CA ALA A 55 -0.23 -5.55 -0.88
C ALA A 55 1.09 -5.85 -1.63
N THR A 56 1.08 -5.80 -2.96
CA THR A 56 2.29 -5.98 -3.78
C THR A 56 3.31 -4.86 -3.53
N TRP A 57 2.85 -3.62 -3.37
CA TRP A 57 3.72 -2.50 -3.05
C TRP A 57 4.39 -2.64 -1.68
N LEU A 58 3.64 -3.05 -0.66
CA LEU A 58 4.17 -3.31 0.68
C LEU A 58 5.28 -4.35 0.66
N VAL A 59 5.05 -5.49 -0.01
CA VAL A 59 6.07 -6.54 -0.20
C VAL A 59 7.30 -6.00 -0.94
N LYS A 60 7.10 -5.19 -1.98
CA LYS A 60 8.20 -4.57 -2.74
C LYS A 60 9.03 -3.59 -1.91
N LEU A 61 8.39 -2.90 -0.97
CA LEU A 61 9.04 -2.00 -0.02
C LEU A 61 9.76 -2.75 1.12
N GLY A 62 9.62 -4.07 1.20
CA GLY A 62 10.22 -4.89 2.25
C GLY A 62 9.40 -4.90 3.53
N VAL A 63 8.16 -4.41 3.50
CA VAL A 63 7.20 -4.51 4.60
C VAL A 63 6.69 -5.94 4.62
N HIS A 64 7.16 -6.70 5.59
CA HIS A 64 6.68 -8.03 5.85
C HIS A 64 5.80 -7.94 7.08
N SER A 65 4.48 -7.83 6.89
CA SER A 65 3.52 -8.11 7.97
C SER A 65 4.01 -9.36 8.72
N GLU A 66 4.26 -9.22 10.03
CA GLU A 66 5.10 -10.08 10.88
C GLU A 66 4.82 -11.60 10.85
N GLY A 67 3.84 -12.07 10.09
CA GLY A 67 3.55 -13.48 9.84
C GLY A 67 4.49 -14.22 8.88
N SER A 68 5.42 -13.55 8.17
CA SER A 68 6.23 -14.21 7.12
C SER A 68 7.66 -14.62 7.54
N LEU A 69 7.99 -14.63 8.84
CA LEU A 69 9.26 -15.17 9.37
C LEU A 69 9.08 -16.38 10.29
N GLN A 70 8.05 -17.21 10.07
CA GLN A 70 7.96 -18.52 10.72
C GLN A 70 8.13 -19.64 9.68
N GLY A 71 9.34 -19.77 9.14
CA GLY A 71 9.64 -20.81 8.15
C GLY A 71 11.11 -21.03 7.82
N MET A 72 12.05 -20.51 8.62
CA MET A 72 13.46 -20.90 8.54
C MET A 72 13.85 -21.65 9.83
N VAL A 73 13.57 -22.95 9.84
CA VAL A 73 14.22 -23.96 10.71
C VAL A 73 14.84 -25.03 9.85
#